data_AF-H2C2C7-F1
#
_entry.id   AF-H2C2C7-F1
#
_cell.length_a   1.000
_cell.length_b   1.000
_cell.length_c   1.000
_cell.angle_alpha   90.00
_cell.angle_beta   90.00
_cell.angle_gamma   90.00
#
_symmetry.space_group_name_H-M   'P 1'
#
loop_
_entity.id
_entity.type
_entity.pdbx_description
1 polymer ?
#
loop_
_entity_poly.entity_id
_entity_poly.type
_entity_poly.pdbx_seq_one_letter_code
_entity_poly.pdbx_strand_id
1 'polypeptide(L)'
;MIIKPQIQWHQVPSLRAPYLYWRDVIVVLENPNKVLVVDVWRDQLAKYSPPPGAKTFKFTYRIGVLDQESVKYLECVGEALQRRLNPLFRRNFRCDKDTVVMLP
;
A
#
# COMPACT_ATOMS: atom_id res chain seq x y z
N MET A 1 -0.74 -5.20 -21.04
CA MET A 1 -1.49 -6.31 -20.38
C MET A 1 -2.43 -5.71 -19.34
N ILE A 2 -3.69 -6.13 -19.29
CA ILE A 2 -4.64 -5.67 -18.25
C ILE A 2 -4.62 -6.68 -17.11
N ILE A 3 -4.46 -6.20 -15.88
CA ILE A 3 -4.37 -7.05 -14.68
C ILE A 3 -5.40 -6.56 -13.66
N LYS A 4 -6.13 -7.51 -13.08
CA LYS A 4 -7.14 -7.27 -12.04
C LYS A 4 -6.69 -7.95 -10.75
N PRO A 5 -5.74 -7.35 -10.01
CA PRO A 5 -5.24 -7.94 -8.78
C PRO A 5 -6.36 -8.08 -7.75
N GLN A 6 -6.39 -9.21 -7.03
CA GLN A 6 -7.26 -9.35 -5.88
C GLN A 6 -6.51 -8.89 -4.63
N ILE A 7 -6.99 -7.81 -4.01
CA ILE A 7 -6.38 -7.24 -2.81
C ILE A 7 -7.25 -7.59 -1.60
N GLN A 8 -6.69 -8.34 -0.66
CA GLN A 8 -7.29 -8.55 0.65
C GLN A 8 -6.88 -7.41 1.58
N TRP A 9 -7.85 -6.65 2.06
CA TRP A 9 -7.61 -5.47 2.89
C TRP A 9 -7.82 -5.77 4.37
N HIS A 10 -6.88 -5.29 5.19
CA HIS A 10 -6.93 -5.36 6.65
C HIS A 10 -6.72 -3.96 7.22
N GLN A 11 -7.62 -3.50 8.09
CA GLN A 11 -7.50 -2.19 8.71
C GLN A 11 -7.22 -2.33 10.20
N VAL A 12 -6.12 -1.73 10.66
CA VAL A 12 -5.67 -1.81 12.05
C VAL A 12 -5.16 -0.44 12.54
N PRO A 13 -5.41 -0.08 13.81
CA PRO A 13 -4.90 1.19 14.36
C PRO A 13 -3.40 1.16 14.63
N SER A 14 -2.79 -0.02 14.72
CA SER A 14 -1.34 -0.20 14.94
C SER A 14 -0.88 -1.55 14.38
N LEU A 15 0.35 -1.61 13.88
CA LEU A 15 0.97 -2.86 13.43
C LEU A 15 1.30 -3.73 14.64
N ARG A 16 0.63 -4.87 14.76
CA ARG A 16 0.85 -5.90 15.79
C ARG A 16 0.93 -7.28 15.14
N ALA A 17 1.32 -8.30 15.89
CA ALA A 17 1.24 -9.67 15.38
C ALA A 17 -0.23 -10.01 15.00
N PRO A 18 -0.46 -10.74 13.89
CA PRO A 18 0.53 -11.35 12.98
C PRO A 18 1.03 -10.40 11.86
N TYR A 19 0.41 -9.23 11.68
CA TYR A 19 0.68 -8.30 10.56
C TYR A 19 2.14 -7.86 10.45
N LEU A 20 2.86 -7.77 11.58
CA LEU A 20 4.28 -7.41 11.62
C LEU A 20 5.17 -8.31 10.75
N TYR A 21 4.77 -9.57 10.54
CA TYR A 21 5.57 -10.55 9.80
C TYR A 21 5.24 -10.60 8.31
N TRP A 22 4.20 -9.89 7.87
CA TRP A 22 3.78 -9.88 6.47
C TRP A 22 4.80 -9.15 5.58
N ARG A 23 4.88 -9.59 4.33
CA ARG A 23 5.78 -9.11 3.28
C ARG A 23 5.00 -8.91 1.99
N ASP A 24 5.58 -8.15 1.06
CA ASP A 24 4.99 -7.87 -0.26
C ASP A 24 3.56 -7.33 -0.17
N VAL A 25 3.39 -6.34 0.70
CA VAL A 25 2.09 -5.72 1.00
C VAL A 25 2.03 -4.27 0.54
N ILE A 26 0.81 -3.80 0.33
CA ILE A 26 0.50 -2.40 0.15
C ILE A 26 0.13 -1.82 1.50
N VAL A 27 0.73 -0.70 1.88
CA VAL A 27 0.41 0.00 3.12
C VAL A 27 -0.22 1.33 2.78
N VAL A 28 -1.46 1.50 3.17
CA VAL A 28 -2.16 2.78 3.08
C VAL A 28 -2.27 3.35 4.49
N LEU A 29 -1.74 4.55 4.69
CA LEU A 29 -1.93 5.31 5.92
C LEU A 29 -3.06 6.29 5.67
N GLU A 30 -4.14 6.16 6.43
CA GLU A 30 -5.33 6.99 6.26
C GLU A 30 -5.85 7.49 7.61
N ASN A 31 -6.51 8.63 7.58
CA ASN A 31 -7.30 9.12 8.69
C ASN A 31 -8.75 9.36 8.20
N PRO A 32 -9.68 9.75 9.07
CA PRO A 32 -11.08 9.93 8.67
C PRO A 32 -11.31 10.92 7.52
N ASN A 33 -10.38 11.86 7.30
CA ASN A 33 -10.56 12.96 6.35
C ASN A 33 -9.78 12.78 5.05
N LYS A 34 -8.69 11.99 5.05
CA LYS A 34 -7.80 11.85 3.90
C LYS A 34 -6.85 10.65 3.99
N VAL A 35 -6.37 10.23 2.82
CA VAL A 35 -5.23 9.32 2.69
C VAL A 35 -3.95 10.13 2.82
N LEU A 36 -3.05 9.69 3.71
CA LEU A 36 -1.77 10.32 3.94
C LEU A 36 -0.71 9.76 3.01
N VAL A 37 -0.64 8.44 2.89
CA VAL A 37 0.43 7.75 2.15
C VAL A 37 -0.15 6.49 1.53
N VAL A 38 0.25 6.19 0.30
CA VAL A 38 0.22 4.84 -0.26
C VAL A 38 1.66 4.41 -0.42
N ASP A 39 2.03 3.27 0.16
CA ASP A 39 3.38 2.72 0.12
C ASP A 39 3.33 1.23 -0.26
N VAL A 40 4.45 0.75 -0.79
CA VAL A 40 4.65 -0.65 -1.15
C VAL A 40 5.80 -1.17 -0.34
N TRP A 41 5.56 -2.22 0.45
CA TRP A 41 6.54 -2.77 1.37
C TRP A 41 6.86 -4.22 1.01
N ARG A 42 8.10 -4.47 0.60
CA ARG A 42 8.59 -5.79 0.16
C ARG A 42 9.28 -6.59 1.27
N ASP A 43 9.64 -5.96 2.38
CA ASP A 43 10.22 -6.64 3.55
C ASP A 43 9.15 -6.86 4.63
N GLN A 44 9.55 -7.33 5.81
CA GLN A 44 8.68 -7.48 6.96
C GLN A 44 8.11 -6.13 7.40
N LEU A 45 6.79 -6.07 7.56
CA LEU A 45 6.09 -4.87 8.03
C LEU A 45 6.60 -4.35 9.38
N ALA A 46 7.21 -5.18 10.22
CA ALA A 46 7.87 -4.73 11.45
C ALA A 46 8.91 -3.62 11.23
N LYS A 47 9.53 -3.57 10.05
CA LYS A 47 10.52 -2.56 9.67
C LYS A 47 9.90 -1.35 8.95
N TYR A 48 8.60 -1.40 8.64
CA TYR A 48 7.94 -0.30 7.97
C TYR A 48 7.92 0.93 8.86
N SER A 49 8.41 2.05 8.33
CA SER A 49 8.29 3.35 8.98
C SER A 49 7.53 4.31 8.05
N PRO A 50 6.44 4.92 8.52
CA PRO A 50 5.80 6.03 7.83
C PRO A 50 6.79 7.15 7.47
N PRO A 51 6.57 7.89 6.38
CA PRO A 51 7.28 9.14 6.10
C PRO A 51 7.24 10.10 7.30
N PRO A 52 8.30 10.87 7.60
CA PRO A 52 8.35 11.75 8.76
C PRO A 52 7.15 12.69 8.86
N GLY A 53 6.71 13.26 7.74
CA GLY A 53 5.54 14.15 7.68
C GLY A 53 4.20 13.45 7.93
N ALA A 54 4.10 12.14 7.75
CA ALA A 54 2.89 11.38 8.06
C ALA A 54 2.78 11.07 9.56
N LYS A 55 3.91 10.93 10.27
CA LYS A 55 3.96 10.59 11.71
C LYS A 55 3.33 11.65 12.62
N THR A 56 3.19 12.89 12.16
CA THR A 56 2.53 13.97 12.91
C THR A 56 1.02 13.81 12.97
N PHE A 57 0.43 13.04 12.06
CA PHE A 57 -0.99 12.76 12.03
C PHE A 57 -1.31 11.47 12.78
N LYS A 58 -2.48 11.42 13.44
CA LYS A 58 -3.07 10.14 13.83
C LYS A 58 -3.65 9.47 12.59
N PHE A 59 -3.30 8.21 12.35
CA PHE A 59 -3.76 7.43 11.20
C PHE A 59 -3.96 5.96 11.57
N THR A 60 -4.73 5.27 10.74
CA THR A 60 -4.86 3.82 10.73
C THR A 60 -4.06 3.24 9.57
N TYR A 61 -3.57 2.02 9.76
CA TYR A 61 -2.96 1.22 8.71
C TYR A 61 -4.05 0.45 8.00
N ARG A 62 -4.15 0.63 6.69
CA ARG A 62 -4.91 -0.24 5.79
C ARG A 62 -3.92 -1.01 4.93
N ILE A 63 -3.79 -2.30 5.22
CA ILE A 63 -2.80 -3.21 4.65
C ILE A 63 -3.49 -4.04 3.58
N GLY A 64 -2.98 -3.96 2.34
CA GLY A 64 -3.45 -4.73 1.21
C GLY A 64 -2.50 -5.88 0.92
N VAL A 65 -2.99 -7.10 0.91
CA VAL A 65 -2.25 -8.31 0.52
C VAL A 65 -2.71 -8.73 -0.86
N LEU A 66 -1.77 -8.96 -1.76
CA LEU A 66 -2.02 -9.47 -3.11
C LEU A 66 -1.95 -11.00 -3.13
N ASP A 67 -2.68 -11.60 -4.07
CA ASP A 67 -2.45 -12.98 -4.47
C ASP A 67 -1.04 -13.18 -5.06
N GLN A 68 -0.50 -14.40 -4.95
CA GLN A 68 0.90 -14.71 -5.32
C GLN A 68 1.24 -14.33 -6.77
N GLU A 69 0.30 -14.46 -7.70
CA GLU A 69 0.53 -14.13 -9.11
C GLU A 69 0.62 -12.61 -9.34
N SER A 70 -0.09 -11.83 -8.51
CA SER A 70 -0.15 -10.38 -8.62
C SER A 70 0.99 -9.65 -7.89
N VAL A 71 1.71 -10.32 -6.98
CA VAL A 71 2.83 -9.73 -6.21
C VAL A 71 3.90 -9.11 -7.10
N LYS A 72 4.18 -9.68 -8.28
CA LYS A 72 5.14 -9.09 -9.23
C LYS A 72 4.74 -7.69 -9.74
N TYR A 73 3.46 -7.32 -9.59
CA TYR A 73 2.92 -6.02 -10.00
C TYR A 73 2.68 -5.07 -8.82
N LEU A 74 3.12 -5.42 -7.61
CA LEU A 74 2.85 -4.69 -6.37
C LEU A 74 3.12 -3.18 -6.48
N GLU A 75 4.22 -2.78 -7.14
CA GLU A 75 4.55 -1.37 -7.38
C GLU A 75 3.58 -0.68 -8.35
N CYS A 76 3.15 -1.36 -9.41
CA CYS A 76 2.13 -0.84 -10.32
C CYS A 76 0.77 -0.71 -9.63
N VAL A 77 0.42 -1.65 -8.73
CA VAL A 77 -0.80 -1.54 -7.91
C VAL A 77 -0.70 -0.36 -6.95
N GLY A 78 0.46 -0.20 -6.29
CA GLY A 78 0.75 0.96 -5.43
C GLY A 78 0.62 2.28 -6.18
N GLU A 79 1.14 2.37 -7.40
CA GLU A 79 1.02 3.56 -8.23
C GLU A 79 -0.44 3.84 -8.65
N ALA A 80 -1.17 2.82 -9.08
CA ALA A 80 -2.58 2.95 -9.43
C ALA A 80 -3.42 3.43 -8.23
N LEU A 81 -3.17 2.87 -7.05
CA LEU A 81 -3.82 3.29 -5.80
C LEU A 81 -3.43 4.72 -5.43
N GLN A 82 -2.16 5.10 -5.55
CA GLN A 82 -1.73 6.47 -5.31
C GLN A 82 -2.45 7.46 -6.23
N ARG A 83 -2.60 7.15 -7.52
CA ARG A 83 -3.33 8.01 -8.45
C ARG A 83 -4.82 8.13 -8.09
N ARG A 84 -5.47 7.02 -7.71
CA ARG A 84 -6.90 6.98 -7.34
C ARG A 84 -7.20 7.65 -6.00
N LEU A 85 -6.39 7.36 -4.99
CA LEU A 85 -6.59 7.83 -3.61
C LEU A 85 -6.01 9.23 -3.36
N ASN A 86 -5.13 9.70 -4.24
CA ASN A 86 -4.50 11.02 -4.17
C ASN A 86 -3.93 11.35 -2.77
N PRO A 87 -2.97 10.56 -2.27
CA PRO A 87 -2.46 10.73 -0.92
C PRO A 87 -1.69 12.04 -0.78
N LEU A 88 -1.66 12.56 0.45
CA LEU A 88 -0.93 13.78 0.80
C LEU A 88 0.57 13.67 0.49
N PHE A 89 1.18 12.53 0.76
CA PHE A 89 2.57 12.23 0.45
C PHE A 89 2.62 11.17 -0.65
N ARG A 90 3.21 11.54 -1.78
CA ARG A 90 3.38 10.65 -2.93
C ARG A 90 4.75 9.99 -2.90
N ARG A 91 4.79 8.71 -3.28
CA ARG A 91 5.98 7.91 -3.52
C ARG A 91 6.17 7.72 -5.03
N ASN A 92 7.42 7.61 -5.45
CA ASN A 92 7.74 7.20 -6.81
C ASN A 92 7.91 5.67 -6.81
N PHE A 93 7.02 4.99 -7.52
CA PHE A 93 7.09 3.55 -7.74
C PHE A 93 7.73 3.27 -9.10
N ARG A 94 8.46 2.17 -9.24
CA ARG A 94 9.03 1.76 -10.53
C ARG A 94 8.06 0.79 -11.20
N CYS A 95 7.00 1.34 -11.78
CA CYS A 95 6.11 0.55 -12.64
C CYS A 95 6.65 0.55 -14.07
N ASP A 96 7.61 -0.34 -14.34
CA ASP A 96 8.21 -0.48 -15.66
C ASP A 96 7.50 -1.60 -16.42
N LYS A 97 6.40 -1.25 -17.11
CA LYS A 97 5.77 -1.94 -18.28
C LYS A 97 4.36 -1.39 -18.53
N ASP A 98 3.88 -1.50 -19.77
CA ASP A 98 2.50 -1.20 -20.25
C ASP A 98 1.41 -2.03 -19.54
N THR A 99 1.30 -1.85 -18.24
CA THR A 99 0.49 -2.65 -17.33
C THR A 99 -0.63 -1.76 -16.83
N VAL A 100 -1.85 -2.04 -17.30
CA VAL A 100 -3.03 -1.33 -16.84
C VAL A 100 -3.61 -2.13 -15.67
N VAL A 101 -3.51 -1.57 -14.47
CA VAL A 101 -4.06 -2.18 -13.26
C VAL A 101 -5.49 -1.67 -13.06
N MET A 102 -6.44 -2.60 -13.15
CA MET A 102 -7.83 -2.33 -12.78
C MET A 102 -8.05 -2.75 -11.33
N LEU A 103 -8.33 -1.76 -10.49
CA LEU A 103 -8.71 -1.99 -9.11
C LEU A 103 -10.21 -2.38 -9.04
N PRO A 104 -10.62 -3.24 -8.10
CA PRO A 104 -12.02 -3.49 -7.83
C PRO A 104 -12.76 -2.22 -7.33
#